data_AF-A0A7Y3BCT0-F1
#
_entry.id   AF-A0A7Y3BCT0-F1
#
_cell.length_a   1.000
_cell.length_b   1.000
_cell.length_c   1.000
_cell.angle_alpha   90.00
_cell.angle_beta   90.00
_cell.angle_gamma   90.00
#
_symmetry.space_group_name_H-M   'P 1'
#
loop_
_entity.id
_entity.type
_entity.pdbx_description
1 polymer ?
#
loop_
_entity_poly.entity_id
_entity_poly.type
_entity_poly.pdbx_seq_one_letter_code
_entity_poly.pdbx_strand_id
1 'polypeptide(L)'
;MTDLPRVQHIIASGLVAAVGITVAVISYTQEPAAAFLFPRLISTVFVVLALWTFGKAVLGRTKVGNGLNRQAMMNILPGLVVALVFVYWAAKGLGFYTASTIVFFILLSLYDPAPHNEAKSWIKRAAITAGFLAVMYGLFAGLLNVFTPREIFF
;
A
#
# COMPACT_ATOMS: atom_id res chain seq x y z
N MET A 1 15.76 8.59 29.79
CA MET A 1 14.54 7.78 29.57
C MET A 1 13.62 8.49 28.60
N THR A 2 13.57 8.03 27.36
CA THR A 2 12.32 7.95 26.59
C THR A 2 12.49 6.76 25.64
N ASP A 3 12.35 5.54 26.17
CA ASP A 3 12.34 4.30 25.36
C ASP A 3 11.09 4.20 24.46
N LEU A 4 10.14 5.13 24.58
CA LEU A 4 8.89 5.16 23.85
C LEU A 4 9.05 5.05 22.33
N PRO A 5 9.94 5.81 21.64
CA PRO A 5 10.11 5.68 20.19
C PRO A 5 10.73 4.33 19.80
N ARG A 6 11.56 3.76 20.67
CA ARG A 6 12.18 2.44 20.45
C ARG A 6 11.15 1.32 20.59
N VAL A 7 10.33 1.36 21.65
CA VAL A 7 9.23 0.41 21.86
C VAL A 7 8.19 0.52 20.74
N GLN A 8 7.81 1.74 20.34
CA GLN A 8 6.94 1.96 19.19
C GLN A 8 7.51 1.33 17.91
N HIS A 9 8.82 1.50 17.66
CA HIS A 9 9.46 0.92 16.49
C HIS A 9 9.52 -0.62 16.54
N ILE A 10 9.82 -1.22 17.70
CA ILE A 10 9.84 -2.67 17.88
C ILE A 10 8.43 -3.25 17.66
N ILE A 11 7.40 -2.65 18.28
CA ILE A 11 6.01 -3.12 18.12
C ILE A 11 5.56 -2.96 16.67
N ALA A 12 5.77 -1.80 16.05
CA ALA A 12 5.36 -1.57 14.67
C ALA A 12 6.06 -2.50 13.68
N SER A 13 7.39 -2.65 13.78
CA SER A 13 8.14 -3.56 12.90
C SER A 13 7.77 -5.04 13.14
N GLY A 14 7.47 -5.42 14.39
CA GLY A 14 6.96 -6.75 14.72
C GLY A 14 5.59 -7.03 14.09
N LEU A 15 4.66 -6.09 14.16
CA LEU A 15 3.36 -6.19 13.49
C LEU A 15 3.50 -6.31 11.97
N VAL A 16 4.37 -5.50 11.36
CA VAL A 16 4.66 -5.59 9.92
C VAL A 16 5.28 -6.94 9.55
N ALA A 17 6.21 -7.47 10.36
CA ALA A 17 6.78 -8.79 10.16
C ALA A 17 5.72 -9.90 10.27
N ALA A 18 4.82 -9.83 11.26
CA ALA A 18 3.72 -10.78 11.41
C ALA A 18 2.77 -10.77 10.20
N VAL A 19 2.42 -9.58 9.70
CA VAL A 19 1.64 -9.44 8.46
C VAL A 19 2.41 -10.01 7.27
N GLY A 20 3.72 -9.71 7.15
CA GLY A 20 4.56 -10.24 6.07
C GLY A 20 4.64 -11.77 6.05
N ILE A 21 4.80 -12.39 7.22
CA ILE A 21 4.76 -13.85 7.37
C ILE A 21 3.39 -14.38 6.93
N THR A 22 2.30 -13.79 7.44
CA THR A 22 0.94 -14.21 7.10
C THR A 22 0.68 -14.14 5.60
N VAL A 23 1.04 -13.03 4.96
CA VAL A 23 0.88 -12.84 3.51
C VAL A 23 1.75 -13.82 2.72
N ALA A 24 2.99 -14.08 3.17
CA ALA A 24 3.85 -15.08 2.54
C ALA A 24 3.24 -16.48 2.64
N VAL A 25 2.80 -16.89 3.83
CA VAL A 25 2.12 -18.19 4.01
C VAL A 25 0.93 -18.33 3.07
N ILE A 26 0.02 -17.36 3.06
CA ILE A 26 -1.15 -17.36 2.17
C ILE A 26 -0.72 -17.45 0.70
N SER A 27 0.28 -16.67 0.29
CA SER A 27 0.75 -16.63 -1.10
C SER A 27 1.32 -17.99 -1.56
N TYR A 28 1.96 -18.74 -0.66
CA TYR A 28 2.56 -20.03 -0.98
C TYR A 28 1.61 -21.22 -0.84
N THR A 29 0.58 -21.14 0.00
CA THR A 29 -0.35 -22.27 0.24
C THR A 29 -1.63 -22.21 -0.57
N GLN A 30 -1.99 -21.07 -1.16
CA GLN A 30 -3.21 -20.95 -1.96
C GLN A 30 -3.02 -21.47 -3.38
N GLU A 31 -4.09 -22.07 -3.91
CA GLU A 31 -4.21 -22.59 -5.27
C GLU A 31 -5.26 -21.78 -6.07
N PRO A 32 -5.12 -21.68 -7.41
CA PRO A 32 -4.09 -22.28 -8.24
C PRO A 32 -2.75 -21.54 -8.15
N ALA A 33 -1.64 -22.28 -8.06
CA ALA A 33 -0.30 -21.74 -7.89
C ALA A 33 0.09 -20.65 -8.91
N ALA A 34 -0.40 -20.78 -10.16
CA ALA A 34 -0.16 -19.81 -11.22
C ALA A 34 -0.70 -18.41 -10.89
N ALA A 35 -1.85 -18.32 -10.20
CA ALA A 35 -2.44 -17.04 -9.81
C ALA A 35 -1.65 -16.33 -8.72
N PHE A 36 -0.83 -17.06 -7.95
CA PHE A 36 -0.07 -16.54 -6.83
C PHE A 36 1.42 -16.34 -7.13
N LEU A 37 1.88 -16.51 -8.37
CA LEU A 37 3.30 -16.30 -8.73
C LEU A 37 3.79 -14.89 -8.37
N PHE A 38 3.05 -13.86 -8.76
CA PHE A 38 3.39 -12.48 -8.41
C PHE A 38 3.29 -12.21 -6.89
N PRO A 39 2.19 -12.58 -6.21
CA PRO A 39 2.11 -12.54 -4.74
C PRO A 39 3.26 -13.23 -4.02
N ARG A 40 3.72 -14.40 -4.47
CA ARG A 40 4.85 -15.15 -3.90
C ARG A 40 6.16 -14.36 -4.00
N LEU A 41 6.44 -13.76 -5.17
CA LEU A 41 7.64 -12.96 -5.37
C LEU A 41 7.65 -11.73 -4.44
N ILE A 42 6.56 -10.95 -4.43
CA ILE A 42 6.47 -9.74 -3.61
C ILE A 42 6.48 -10.07 -2.12
N SER A 43 5.72 -11.08 -1.69
CA SER A 43 5.65 -11.48 -0.28
C SER A 43 6.98 -12.00 0.25
N THR A 44 7.78 -12.68 -0.59
CA THR A 44 9.14 -13.12 -0.21
C THR A 44 10.06 -11.95 0.06
N VAL A 45 10.14 -10.98 -0.87
CA VAL A 45 10.98 -9.79 -0.67
C VAL A 45 10.48 -9.00 0.54
N PHE A 46 9.17 -8.83 0.67
CA PHE A 46 8.55 -8.12 1.78
C PHE A 46 8.85 -8.77 3.13
N VAL A 47 8.67 -10.08 3.28
CA VAL A 47 8.90 -10.78 4.56
C VAL A 47 10.37 -10.76 4.96
N VAL A 48 11.30 -10.92 3.99
CA VAL A 48 12.75 -10.83 4.26
C VAL A 48 13.10 -9.44 4.80
N LEU A 49 12.63 -8.38 4.15
CA LEU A 49 12.90 -7.01 4.58
C LEU A 49 12.22 -6.68 5.92
N ALA A 50 11.02 -7.20 6.16
CA ALA A 50 10.28 -6.99 7.40
C ALA A 50 10.98 -7.69 8.58
N LEU A 51 11.39 -8.95 8.43
CA LEU A 51 12.16 -9.70 9.43
C LEU A 51 13.51 -9.05 9.70
N TRP A 52 14.20 -8.59 8.66
CA TRP A 52 15.46 -7.85 8.82
C TRP A 52 15.27 -6.56 9.63
N THR A 53 14.21 -5.81 9.34
CA THR A 53 13.90 -4.55 10.05
C THR A 53 13.53 -4.82 11.51
N PHE A 54 12.70 -5.82 11.77
CA PHE A 54 12.33 -6.23 13.13
C PHE A 54 13.54 -6.74 13.93
N GLY A 55 14.39 -7.58 13.32
CA GLY A 55 15.61 -8.07 13.94
C GLY A 55 16.55 -6.94 14.36
N LYS A 56 16.77 -5.95 13.48
CA LYS A 56 17.54 -4.74 13.83
C LYS A 56 16.91 -3.93 14.97
N ALA A 57 15.57 -3.81 14.99
CA ALA A 57 14.85 -3.10 16.02
C ALA A 57 15.02 -3.75 17.41
N VAL A 58 14.88 -5.08 17.48
CA VAL A 58 15.08 -5.87 18.71
C VAL A 58 16.53 -5.77 19.19
N LEU A 59 17.50 -5.87 18.27
CA LEU A 59 18.93 -5.74 18.58
C LEU A 59 19.35 -4.30 18.93
N GLY A 60 18.46 -3.32 18.87
CA GLY A 60 18.78 -1.91 19.14
C GLY A 60 19.72 -1.27 18.12
N ARG A 61 19.87 -1.87 16.94
CA ARG A 61 20.75 -1.38 15.87
C ARG A 61 20.09 -0.32 14.97
N THR A 62 18.83 0.03 15.25
CA THR A 62 18.09 1.04 14.49
C THR A 62 18.07 2.37 15.22
N LYS A 63 18.46 3.45 14.53
CA LYS A 63 18.25 4.82 15.01
C LYS A 63 16.76 5.16 14.88
N VAL A 64 16.09 5.40 16.00
CA VAL A 64 14.67 5.79 16.02
C VAL A 64 14.55 7.31 16.13
N GLY A 65 13.71 7.92 15.28
CA GLY A 65 13.39 9.34 15.30
C GLY A 65 12.32 9.68 16.34
N ASN A 66 11.59 10.79 16.15
CA ASN A 66 10.64 11.35 17.12
C ASN A 66 9.32 10.56 17.32
N GLY A 67 9.26 9.29 16.91
CA GLY A 67 8.05 8.47 17.01
C GLY A 67 6.86 9.03 16.23
N LEU A 68 5.68 8.40 16.36
CA LEU A 68 4.45 8.89 15.74
C LEU A 68 3.68 9.77 16.74
N ASN A 69 3.47 11.04 16.41
CA ASN A 69 2.69 11.96 17.23
C ASN A 69 1.22 12.05 16.76
N ARG A 70 0.37 12.71 17.56
CA ARG A 70 -1.06 12.85 17.27
C ARG A 70 -1.32 13.53 15.92
N GLN A 71 -0.56 14.57 15.58
CA GLN A 71 -0.73 15.28 14.31
C GLN A 71 -0.41 14.39 13.11
N ALA A 72 0.69 13.63 13.17
CA ALA A 72 1.05 12.68 12.15
C ALA A 72 -0.04 11.61 11.97
N MET A 73 -0.62 11.11 13.07
CA MET A 73 -1.74 10.18 13.01
C MET A 73 -2.96 10.78 12.30
N MET A 74 -3.33 12.02 12.66
CA MET A 74 -4.46 12.72 12.04
C MET A 74 -4.24 12.99 10.55
N ASN A 75 -2.99 13.20 10.13
CA ASN A 75 -2.66 13.39 8.71
C ASN A 75 -2.76 12.08 7.91
N ILE A 76 -2.44 10.92 8.52
CA ILE A 76 -2.50 9.62 7.84
C ILE A 76 -3.94 9.07 7.79
N LEU A 77 -4.78 9.43 8.77
CA LEU A 77 -6.11 8.87 8.95
C LEU A 77 -7.01 8.93 7.69
N PRO A 78 -7.10 10.05 6.94
CA PRO A 78 -7.93 10.10 5.73
C PRO A 78 -7.50 9.08 4.68
N GLY A 79 -6.20 8.94 4.43
CA GLY A 79 -5.66 7.95 3.50
C GLY A 79 -5.92 6.52 3.96
N LEU A 80 -5.85 6.26 5.27
CA LEU A 80 -6.22 4.97 5.87
C LEU A 80 -7.69 4.62 5.61
N VAL A 81 -8.60 5.58 5.77
CA VAL A 81 -10.02 5.40 5.46
C VAL A 81 -10.22 5.05 3.99
N VAL A 82 -9.59 5.80 3.08
CA VAL A 82 -9.66 5.53 1.64
C VAL A 82 -9.14 4.13 1.30
N ALA A 83 -8.02 3.72 1.91
CA ALA A 83 -7.44 2.38 1.71
C ALA A 83 -8.37 1.27 2.22
N LEU A 84 -9.03 1.44 3.37
CA LEU A 84 -10.00 0.48 3.88
C LEU A 84 -11.23 0.38 2.96
N VAL A 85 -11.73 1.51 2.48
CA VAL A 85 -12.83 1.53 1.50
C VAL A 85 -12.46 0.78 0.23
N PHE A 86 -11.22 0.97 -0.25
CA PHE A 86 -10.70 0.27 -1.41
C PHE A 86 -10.69 -1.25 -1.24
N VAL A 87 -10.05 -1.74 -0.17
CA VAL A 87 -9.80 -3.16 0.06
C VAL A 87 -11.10 -3.95 0.25
N TYR A 88 -12.04 -3.43 1.02
CA TYR A 88 -13.25 -4.18 1.41
C TYR A 88 -14.44 -3.98 0.47
N TRP A 89 -14.52 -2.85 -0.24
CA TRP A 89 -15.67 -2.54 -1.09
C TRP A 89 -15.28 -2.19 -2.53
N ALA A 90 -14.44 -1.18 -2.74
CA ALA A 90 -14.28 -0.60 -4.08
C ALA A 90 -13.63 -1.58 -5.06
N ALA A 91 -12.58 -2.30 -4.66
CA ALA A 91 -11.88 -3.25 -5.54
C ALA A 91 -12.80 -4.39 -6.01
N LYS A 92 -13.66 -4.90 -5.13
CA LYS A 92 -14.66 -5.93 -5.47
C LYS A 92 -15.82 -5.36 -6.28
N GLY A 93 -16.28 -4.17 -5.92
CA GLY A 93 -17.46 -3.54 -6.52
C GLY A 93 -17.20 -3.01 -7.92
N LEU A 94 -16.14 -2.24 -8.11
CA LEU A 94 -15.85 -1.49 -9.33
C LEU A 94 -14.88 -2.22 -10.29
N GLY A 95 -14.12 -3.19 -9.78
CA GLY A 95 -12.97 -3.77 -10.49
C GLY A 95 -11.65 -3.13 -10.06
N PHE A 96 -10.54 -3.81 -10.35
CA PHE A 96 -9.22 -3.40 -9.86
C PHE A 96 -8.73 -2.09 -10.47
N TYR A 97 -8.78 -1.94 -11.79
CA TYR A 97 -8.25 -0.77 -12.48
C TYR A 97 -9.11 0.46 -12.24
N THR A 98 -10.44 0.32 -12.31
CA THR A 98 -11.36 1.41 -12.02
C THR A 98 -11.23 1.88 -10.57
N ALA A 99 -11.29 0.94 -9.61
CA ALA A 99 -11.16 1.29 -8.20
C ALA A 99 -9.80 1.90 -7.87
N SER A 100 -8.70 1.34 -8.41
CA SER A 100 -7.35 1.86 -8.17
C SER A 100 -7.17 3.27 -8.74
N THR A 101 -7.76 3.56 -9.90
CA THR A 101 -7.72 4.89 -10.52
C THR A 101 -8.42 5.93 -9.65
N ILE A 102 -9.64 5.62 -9.19
CA ILE A 102 -10.41 6.51 -8.31
C ILE A 102 -9.69 6.72 -6.99
N VAL A 103 -9.20 5.65 -6.37
CA VAL A 103 -8.49 5.70 -5.09
C VAL A 103 -7.20 6.49 -5.20
N PHE A 104 -6.42 6.25 -6.25
CA PHE A 104 -5.19 7.02 -6.48
C PHE A 104 -5.49 8.50 -6.69
N PHE A 105 -6.51 8.85 -7.48
CA PHE A 105 -6.91 10.23 -7.69
C PHE A 105 -7.37 10.91 -6.40
N ILE A 106 -8.14 10.22 -5.56
CA ILE A 106 -8.58 10.72 -4.24
C ILE A 106 -7.38 10.93 -3.34
N LEU A 107 -6.49 9.94 -3.20
CA LEU A 107 -5.29 10.06 -2.36
C LEU A 107 -4.39 11.19 -2.84
N LEU A 108 -4.15 11.30 -4.15
CA LEU A 108 -3.39 12.39 -4.73
C LEU A 108 -4.06 13.73 -4.42
N SER A 109 -5.38 13.82 -4.56
CA SER A 109 -6.11 15.05 -4.25
C SER A 109 -6.07 15.42 -2.76
N LEU A 110 -6.14 14.44 -1.86
CA LEU A 110 -6.11 14.67 -0.41
C LEU A 110 -4.73 15.11 0.10
N TYR A 111 -3.66 14.60 -0.51
CA TYR A 111 -2.29 14.78 -0.02
C TYR A 111 -1.45 15.76 -0.85
N ASP A 112 -1.90 16.15 -2.05
CA ASP A 112 -1.26 17.19 -2.83
C ASP A 112 -1.53 18.57 -2.20
N PRO A 113 -0.49 19.33 -1.80
CA PRO A 113 -0.67 20.64 -1.19
C PRO A 113 -1.18 21.71 -2.17
N ALA A 114 -1.27 21.42 -3.48
CA ALA A 114 -1.76 22.39 -4.46
C ALA A 114 -3.23 22.79 -4.20
N PRO A 115 -3.61 24.05 -4.50
CA PRO A 115 -4.97 24.54 -4.26
C PRO A 115 -6.03 23.75 -5.04
N HIS A 116 -7.18 23.49 -4.41
CA HIS A 116 -8.33 22.81 -5.01
C HIS A 116 -9.24 23.72 -5.86
N ASN A 117 -9.02 25.03 -5.82
CA ASN A 117 -9.78 26.02 -6.59
C ASN A 117 -9.14 26.32 -7.96
N GLU A 118 -7.97 25.75 -8.26
CA GLU A 118 -7.26 25.98 -9.51
C GLU A 118 -7.46 24.84 -10.50
N ALA A 119 -7.99 25.15 -11.70
CA ALA A 119 -8.16 24.18 -12.78
C ALA A 119 -6.84 23.50 -13.18
N LYS A 120 -5.72 24.25 -13.13
CA LYS A 120 -4.37 23.74 -13.43
C LYS A 120 -3.97 22.59 -12.50
N SER A 121 -4.30 22.69 -11.21
CA SER A 121 -4.03 21.63 -10.22
C SER A 121 -4.80 20.36 -10.56
N TRP A 122 -6.08 20.49 -10.91
CA TRP A 122 -6.91 19.36 -11.31
C TRP A 122 -6.42 18.67 -12.58
N ILE A 123 -6.01 19.45 -13.59
CA ILE A 123 -5.45 18.89 -14.84
C ILE A 123 -4.18 18.08 -14.53
N LYS A 124 -3.28 18.59 -13.68
CA LYS A 124 -2.09 17.85 -13.27
C LYS A 124 -2.42 16.56 -12.53
N ARG A 125 -3.38 16.61 -11.58
CA ARG A 125 -3.82 15.41 -10.84
C ARG A 125 -4.40 14.36 -11.77
N ALA A 126 -5.21 14.77 -12.73
CA ALA A 126 -5.76 13.87 -13.76
C ALA A 126 -4.65 13.27 -14.63
N ALA A 127 -3.69 14.08 -15.08
CA ALA A 127 -2.57 13.60 -15.89
C ALA A 127 -1.67 12.60 -15.15
N ILE A 128 -1.34 12.86 -13.88
CA ILE A 128 -0.55 11.95 -13.04
C ILE A 128 -1.33 10.65 -12.82
N THR A 129 -2.63 10.73 -12.57
CA THR A 129 -3.50 9.56 -12.39
C THR A 129 -3.57 8.71 -13.67
N ALA A 130 -3.72 9.34 -14.83
CA ALA A 130 -3.69 8.64 -16.11
C ALA A 130 -2.34 7.95 -16.35
N GLY A 131 -1.23 8.62 -16.02
CA GLY A 131 0.11 8.02 -16.06
C GLY A 131 0.24 6.81 -15.13
N PHE A 132 -0.25 6.92 -13.89
CA PHE A 132 -0.29 5.80 -12.95
C PHE A 132 -1.08 4.61 -13.51
N LEU A 133 -2.30 4.84 -14.02
CA LEU A 133 -3.12 3.79 -14.63
C LEU A 133 -2.41 3.14 -15.82
N ALA A 134 -1.79 3.93 -16.69
CA ALA A 134 -1.05 3.41 -17.84
C ALA A 134 0.10 2.49 -17.43
N VAL A 135 0.89 2.88 -16.41
CA VAL A 135 1.96 2.04 -15.87
C VAL A 135 1.40 0.77 -15.24
N MET A 136 0.34 0.88 -14.44
CA MET A 136 -0.29 -0.26 -13.77
C MET A 136 -0.84 -1.27 -14.79
N TYR A 137 -1.51 -0.78 -15.82
CA TYR A 137 -2.03 -1.63 -16.90
C TYR A 137 -0.89 -2.30 -17.67
N GLY A 138 0.15 -1.54 -18.04
CA GLY A 138 1.33 -2.10 -18.73
C GLY A 138 2.04 -3.19 -17.93
N LEU A 139 2.22 -2.98 -16.62
CA LEU A 139 2.87 -3.94 -15.74
C LEU A 139 1.99 -5.17 -15.49
N PHE A 140 0.73 -4.98 -15.10
CA PHE A 140 -0.10 -6.08 -14.60
C PHE A 140 -0.89 -6.81 -15.68
N ALA A 141 -1.48 -6.08 -16.62
CA ALA A 141 -2.16 -6.71 -17.75
C ALA A 141 -1.16 -7.10 -18.84
N GLY A 142 -0.28 -6.18 -19.24
CA GLY A 142 0.61 -6.39 -20.38
C GLY A 142 1.78 -7.35 -20.12
N LEU A 143 2.50 -7.17 -19.01
CA LEU A 143 3.73 -7.93 -18.73
C LEU A 143 3.46 -9.18 -17.88
N LEU A 144 2.68 -9.04 -16.80
CA LEU A 144 2.55 -10.08 -15.77
C LEU A 144 1.29 -10.95 -15.88
N ASN A 145 0.35 -10.60 -16.77
CA ASN A 145 -0.93 -11.32 -16.96
C ASN A 145 -1.63 -11.69 -15.63
N VAL A 146 -1.68 -10.75 -14.69
CA VAL A 146 -2.23 -11.00 -13.34
C VAL A 146 -3.76 -11.07 -13.38
N PHE A 147 -4.34 -12.03 -12.67
CA PHE A 147 -5.78 -12.13 -12.47
C PHE A 147 -6.28 -11.01 -11.56
N THR A 148 -6.93 -9.99 -12.13
CA THR A 148 -7.55 -8.91 -11.36
C THR A 148 -9.05 -9.16 -11.17
N PRO A 149 -9.66 -8.68 -10.07
CA PRO A 149 -11.11 -8.55 -9.97
C PRO A 149 -11.69 -7.94 -11.25
N ARG A 150 -12.70 -8.61 -11.83
CA ARG A 150 -13.33 -8.20 -13.09
C ARG A 150 -13.94 -6.81 -12.96
N GLU A 151 -13.83 -6.00 -14.00
CA GLU A 151 -14.38 -4.65 -14.02
C GLU A 151 -15.91 -4.72 -14.16
N ILE A 152 -16.62 -3.69 -13.71
CA ILE A 152 -18.06 -3.57 -14.00
C ILE A 152 -18.29 -3.46 -15.51
N PHE A 153 -17.35 -2.83 -16.23
CA PHE A 153 -17.54 -2.44 -17.62
C PHE A 153 -16.91 -3.42 -18.63
N PHE A 154 -15.99 -4.31 -18.23
CA PHE A 154 -15.31 -5.30 -19.10
C PHE A 154 -14.83 -6.54 -18.33
#